data_AF-A0A2V6EQM2-F1
#
_entry.id   AF-A0A2V6EQM2-F1
#
_cell.length_a   1.000
_cell.length_b   1.000
_cell.length_c   1.000
_cell.angle_alpha   90.00
_cell.angle_beta   90.00
_cell.angle_gamma   90.00
#
_symmetry.space_group_name_H-M   'P 1'
#
loop_
_entity.id
_entity.type
_entity.pdbx_description
1 polymer ?
#
loop_
_entity_poly.entity_id
_entity_poly.type
_entity_poly.pdbx_seq_one_letter_code
_entity_poly.pdbx_strand_id
1 'polypeptide(L)'
;KSWLSAVVLAGGISGLLTAVVMEFGPSSILYPLIVHGKPTNFLTVPAFFPIMFELTILFSAFAAFFAMLIMNGLPRPHHPIFNWERFGRATNDAFFLVIEARDPRFTEVEARELLERSGGQHITIIHDD
;
A
#
# COMPACT_ATOMS: atom_id res chain seq x y z
N LYS A 1 4.80 -6.66 -13.71
CA LYS A 1 5.55 -5.55 -13.07
C LYS A 1 4.63 -4.89 -12.07
N SER A 2 5.02 -4.76 -10.80
CA SER A 2 4.15 -4.21 -9.75
C SER A 2 4.12 -2.68 -9.82
N TRP A 3 2.94 -2.09 -9.99
CA TRP A 3 2.75 -0.63 -9.99
C TRP A 3 2.98 -0.02 -8.60
N LEU A 4 2.74 -0.81 -7.54
CA LEU A 4 3.01 -0.43 -6.16
C LEU A 4 4.48 -0.04 -5.95
N SER A 5 5.41 -0.87 -6.45
CA SER A 5 6.85 -0.62 -6.30
C SER A 5 7.29 0.70 -6.93
N ALA A 6 6.64 1.13 -8.01
CA ALA A 6 6.94 2.41 -8.65
C ALA A 6 6.49 3.61 -7.79
N VAL A 7 5.32 3.51 -7.14
CA VAL A 7 4.81 4.55 -6.23
C VAL A 7 5.70 4.66 -4.99
N VAL A 8 6.15 3.53 -4.43
CA VAL A 8 7.07 3.52 -3.28
C VAL A 8 8.40 4.19 -3.63
N LEU A 9 8.95 3.90 -4.82
CA LEU A 9 10.18 4.54 -5.28
C LEU A 9 10.01 6.05 -5.45
N ALA A 10 8.89 6.50 -6.02
CA ALA A 10 8.58 7.93 -6.13
C ALA A 10 8.47 8.59 -4.74
N GLY A 11 7.85 7.90 -3.78
CA GLY A 11 7.82 8.30 -2.37
C GLY A 11 9.22 8.47 -1.79
N GLY A 12 10.09 7.46 -1.92
CA GLY A 12 11.47 7.52 -1.43
C GLY A 12 12.29 8.66 -2.05
N ILE A 13 12.19 8.87 -3.36
CA ILE A 13 12.85 9.99 -4.05
C ILE A 13 12.36 11.33 -3.49
N SER A 14 11.04 11.49 -3.31
CA SER A 14 10.48 12.72 -2.74
C SER A 14 10.93 12.95 -1.30
N GLY A 15 11.07 11.90 -0.49
CA GLY A 15 11.60 11.97 0.88
C GLY A 15 13.07 12.39 0.92
N LEU A 16 13.90 11.81 0.05
CA LEU A 16 15.31 12.18 -0.08
C LEU A 16 15.47 13.64 -0.50
N LEU A 17 14.75 14.08 -1.53
CA LEU A 17 14.78 15.48 -1.98
C LEU A 17 14.32 16.44 -0.89
N THR A 18 13.27 16.07 -0.15
CA THR A 18 12.78 16.87 0.98
C THR A 18 13.85 17.01 2.06
N ALA A 19 14.54 15.92 2.42
CA ALA A 19 15.63 15.98 3.39
C ALA A 19 16.77 16.90 2.94
N VAL A 20 17.24 16.73 1.70
CA VAL A 20 18.32 17.57 1.14
C VAL A 20 17.92 19.05 1.17
N VAL A 21 16.71 19.40 0.74
CA VAL A 21 16.23 20.79 0.77
C VAL A 21 16.10 21.31 2.20
N MET A 22 15.58 20.50 3.12
CA MET A 22 15.36 20.88 4.52
C MET A 22 16.67 21.08 5.30
N GLU A 23 17.72 20.36 4.94
CA GLU A 23 19.02 20.44 5.63
C GLU A 23 19.92 21.50 5.00
N PHE A 24 20.13 21.45 3.69
CA PHE A 24 21.02 22.40 2.99
C PHE A 24 20.40 23.79 2.85
N GLY A 25 19.07 23.91 2.81
CA GLY A 25 18.40 25.21 2.76
C GLY A 25 18.80 26.11 3.94
N PRO A 26 18.54 25.70 5.19
CA PRO A 26 18.96 26.45 6.36
C PRO A 26 20.49 26.49 6.53
N SER A 27 21.16 25.34 6.43
CA SER A 27 22.56 25.20 6.81
C SER A 27 23.55 25.83 5.82
N SER A 28 23.17 26.01 4.54
CA SER A 28 24.08 26.50 3.51
C SER A 28 23.61 27.79 2.84
N ILE A 29 22.28 28.04 2.79
CA ILE A 29 21.72 29.17 2.05
C ILE A 29 21.21 30.26 2.99
N LEU A 30 20.31 29.92 3.92
CA LEU A 30 19.60 30.92 4.73
C LEU A 30 20.44 31.44 5.89
N TYR A 31 21.07 30.54 6.65
CA TYR A 31 21.85 30.91 7.83
C TYR A 31 23.02 29.95 8.04
N PRO A 32 24.13 30.13 7.29
CA PRO A 32 25.29 29.26 7.39
C PRO A 32 25.97 29.44 8.76
N LEU A 33 25.69 28.51 9.67
CA LEU A 33 26.26 28.48 11.01
C LEU A 33 27.41 27.48 11.07
N ILE A 34 28.60 27.96 11.42
CA ILE A 34 29.76 27.11 11.66
C ILE A 34 29.69 26.58 13.09
N VAL A 35 29.27 25.32 13.24
CA VAL A 35 29.13 24.64 14.52
C VAL A 35 30.35 23.72 14.74
N HIS A 36 31.15 23.98 15.76
CA HIS A 36 32.38 23.23 16.06
C HIS A 36 33.39 23.17 14.88
N GLY A 37 33.46 24.23 14.08
CA GLY A 37 34.35 24.29 12.91
C GLY A 37 33.92 23.38 11.75
N LYS A 38 32.73 22.76 11.81
CA LYS A 38 32.21 21.94 10.73
C LYS A 38 31.87 22.81 9.52
N PRO A 39 32.16 22.33 8.30
CA PRO A 39 31.89 23.09 7.09
C PRO A 39 30.38 23.20 6.84
N THR A 40 29.95 24.24 6.12
CA THR A 40 28.54 24.45 5.74
C THR A 40 28.25 24.01 4.31
N ASN A 41 29.19 23.31 3.67
CA ASN A 41 29.13 22.85 2.28
C ASN A 41 28.85 21.33 2.22
N PHE A 42 28.99 20.74 1.04
CA PHE A 42 28.75 19.31 0.79
C PHE A 42 29.56 18.34 1.67
N LEU A 43 30.62 18.79 2.36
CA LEU A 43 31.40 17.95 3.28
C LEU A 43 30.62 17.56 4.54
N THR A 44 29.48 18.20 4.82
CA THR A 44 28.62 17.91 6.00
C THR A 44 27.58 16.83 5.76
N VAL A 45 27.52 16.26 4.54
CA VAL A 45 26.66 15.11 4.19
C VAL A 45 26.70 13.96 5.21
N PRO A 46 27.87 13.54 5.76
CA PRO A 46 27.89 12.45 6.74
C PRO A 46 27.10 12.75 8.02
N ALA A 47 26.99 14.03 8.42
CA ALA A 47 26.21 14.43 9.59
C ALA A 47 24.70 14.45 9.31
N PHE A 48 24.31 14.67 8.05
CA PHE A 48 22.92 14.75 7.57
C PHE A 48 22.38 13.39 7.10
N PHE A 49 23.26 12.42 6.85
CA PHE A 49 22.88 11.10 6.35
C PHE A 49 21.78 10.39 7.17
N PRO A 50 21.80 10.40 8.52
CA PRO A 50 20.72 9.79 9.28
C PRO A 50 19.34 10.40 8.97
N ILE A 51 19.25 11.73 8.84
CA ILE A 51 17.99 12.41 8.54
C ILE A 51 17.55 12.13 7.10
N MET A 52 18.47 12.16 6.13
CA MET A 52 18.20 11.78 4.74
C MET A 52 17.65 10.35 4.63
N PHE A 53 18.24 9.41 5.37
CA PHE A 53 17.79 8.03 5.42
C PHE A 53 16.39 7.90 6.02
N GLU A 54 16.15 8.50 7.19
CA GLU A 54 14.86 8.42 7.88
C GLU A 54 13.72 9.04 7.04
N LEU A 55 13.93 10.21 6.43
CA LEU A 55 12.93 10.85 5.56
C LEU A 55 12.64 10.05 4.30
N THR A 56 13.66 9.41 3.72
CA THR A 56 13.48 8.51 2.57
C THR A 56 12.60 7.33 2.95
N ILE A 57 12.87 6.69 4.09
CA ILE A 57 12.07 5.55 4.56
C ILE A 57 10.66 5.99 4.96
N LEU A 58 10.52 7.11 5.66
CA LEU A 58 9.23 7.64 6.10
C LEU A 58 8.28 7.88 4.92
N PHE A 59 8.75 8.57 3.89
CA PHE A 59 7.94 8.83 2.70
C PHE A 59 7.67 7.55 1.90
N SER A 60 8.65 6.64 1.82
CA SER A 60 8.47 5.33 1.18
C SER A 60 7.40 4.50 1.91
N ALA A 61 7.40 4.52 3.24
CA ALA A 61 6.45 3.78 4.07
C ALA A 61 5.02 4.33 3.92
N PHE A 62 4.85 5.65 3.95
CA PHE A 62 3.54 6.26 3.70
C PHE A 62 3.07 5.99 2.27
N ALA A 63 3.94 6.14 1.27
CA ALA A 63 3.60 5.82 -0.11
C ALA A 63 3.17 4.35 -0.24
N ALA A 64 3.89 3.41 0.38
CA ALA A 64 3.52 1.99 0.37
C ALA A 64 2.17 1.73 1.04
N PHE A 65 1.96 2.30 2.23
CA PHE A 65 0.73 2.12 3.00
C PHE A 65 -0.49 2.64 2.25
N PHE A 66 -0.47 3.91 1.81
CA PHE A 66 -1.60 4.51 1.11
C PHE A 66 -1.81 3.91 -0.27
N ALA A 67 -0.74 3.62 -1.03
CA ALA A 67 -0.87 3.00 -2.33
C ALA A 67 -1.50 1.61 -2.23
N MET A 68 -1.10 0.79 -1.25
CA MET A 68 -1.68 -0.54 -1.04
C MET A 68 -3.17 -0.44 -0.72
N LEU A 69 -3.57 0.48 0.16
CA LEU A 69 -4.98 0.69 0.48
C LEU A 69 -5.79 1.10 -0.75
N ILE A 70 -5.33 2.12 -1.49
CA ILE A 70 -6.04 2.64 -2.66
C ILE A 70 -6.13 1.59 -3.77
N MET A 71 -5.04 0.88 -4.07
CA MET A 71 -5.02 -0.13 -5.14
C MET A 71 -5.88 -1.35 -4.81
N ASN A 72 -6.05 -1.68 -3.53
CA ASN A 72 -6.94 -2.74 -3.08
C ASN A 72 -8.39 -2.25 -2.86
N GLY A 73 -8.68 -0.96 -3.11
CA GLY A 73 -10.01 -0.39 -2.89
C GLY A 73 -10.43 -0.29 -1.42
N LEU A 74 -9.46 -0.15 -0.52
CA LEU A 74 -9.65 0.02 0.92
C LEU A 74 -9.64 1.51 1.31
N PRO A 75 -10.36 1.93 2.37
CA PRO A 75 -11.18 1.12 3.28
C PRO A 75 -12.54 0.76 2.66
N ARG A 76 -12.89 -0.54 2.70
CA ARG A 76 -14.20 -1.04 2.25
C ARG A 76 -14.93 -1.69 3.43
N PRO A 77 -15.60 -0.89 4.28
CA PRO A 77 -16.23 -1.39 5.50
C PRO A 77 -17.41 -2.32 5.21
N HIS A 78 -18.07 -2.16 4.06
CA HIS A 78 -19.14 -3.03 3.61
C HIS A 78 -18.76 -3.71 2.28
N HIS A 79 -18.81 -5.04 2.29
CA HIS A 79 -18.72 -5.89 1.12
C HIS A 79 -19.86 -6.91 1.21
N PRO A 80 -20.61 -7.19 0.12
CA PRO A 80 -21.80 -8.07 0.17
C PRO A 80 -21.53 -9.45 0.77
N ILE A 81 -20.31 -9.96 0.55
CA ILE A 81 -19.82 -11.22 1.11
C ILE A 81 -19.87 -11.28 2.66
N PHE A 82 -19.81 -10.14 3.34
CA PHE A 82 -19.86 -10.08 4.80
C PHE A 82 -21.24 -10.43 5.35
N ASN A 83 -22.30 -10.37 4.54
CA ASN A 83 -23.66 -10.75 4.94
C ASN A 83 -23.83 -12.27 5.06
N TRP A 84 -22.88 -13.06 4.55
CA TRP A 84 -22.92 -14.50 4.68
C TRP A 84 -22.31 -14.95 6.01
N GLU A 85 -23.14 -15.52 6.89
CA GLU A 85 -22.74 -15.96 8.24
C GLU A 85 -21.49 -16.85 8.26
N ARG A 86 -21.31 -17.70 7.24
CA ARG A 86 -20.14 -18.59 7.13
C ARG A 86 -18.85 -17.86 6.80
N PHE A 87 -18.91 -16.66 6.23
CA PHE A 87 -17.72 -15.89 5.86
C PHE A 87 -16.87 -15.49 7.07
N GLY A 88 -17.43 -15.49 8.29
CA GLY A 88 -16.66 -15.32 9.52
C GLY A 88 -15.54 -16.36 9.71
N ARG A 89 -15.59 -17.49 9.00
CA ARG A 89 -14.54 -18.53 8.99
C ARG A 89 -13.39 -18.25 8.02
N ALA A 90 -13.51 -17.24 7.15
CA ALA A 90 -12.53 -16.94 6.09
C ALA A 90 -11.12 -16.62 6.62
N THR A 91 -11.04 -16.09 7.85
CA THR A 91 -9.77 -15.76 8.50
C THR A 91 -9.31 -16.81 9.51
N ASN A 92 -10.02 -17.94 9.63
CA ASN A 92 -9.76 -18.95 10.66
C ASN A 92 -9.44 -20.32 10.05
N ASP A 93 -10.44 -21.03 9.53
CA ASP A 93 -10.34 -22.45 9.21
C ASP A 93 -10.95 -22.85 7.85
N ALA A 94 -11.42 -21.89 7.05
CA ALA A 94 -12.04 -22.16 5.76
C ALA A 94 -11.50 -21.26 4.64
N PHE A 95 -11.43 -21.83 3.43
CA PHE A 95 -11.10 -21.11 2.20
C PHE A 95 -12.38 -20.81 1.42
N PHE A 96 -12.43 -19.63 0.80
CA PHE A 96 -13.58 -19.16 0.04
C PHE A 96 -13.15 -18.83 -1.38
N LEU A 97 -13.94 -19.27 -2.35
CA LEU A 97 -13.82 -18.89 -3.74
C LEU A 97 -15.08 -18.14 -4.13
N VAL A 98 -14.91 -16.99 -4.76
CA VAL A 98 -16.00 -16.06 -5.08
C VAL A 98 -15.92 -15.73 -6.56
N ILE A 99 -17.05 -15.84 -7.23
CA ILE A 99 -17.19 -15.43 -8.63
C ILE A 99 -18.12 -14.22 -8.63
N GLU A 100 -17.61 -13.07 -9.09
CA GLU A 100 -18.42 -11.86 -9.17
C GLU A 100 -19.37 -11.93 -10.37
N ALA A 101 -20.63 -11.53 -10.17
CA ALA A 101 -21.65 -11.47 -11.21
C ALA A 101 -21.41 -10.38 -12.29
N ARG A 102 -20.31 -9.62 -12.15
CA ARG A 102 -19.93 -8.54 -13.09
C ARG A 102 -19.29 -9.05 -14.39
N ASP A 103 -18.85 -10.31 -14.44
CA ASP A 103 -18.31 -10.91 -15.68
C ASP A 103 -19.45 -11.14 -16.69
N PRO A 104 -19.33 -10.68 -17.95
CA PRO A 104 -20.32 -10.94 -19.01
C PRO A 104 -20.61 -12.42 -19.28
N ARG A 105 -19.71 -13.32 -18.88
CA ARG A 105 -19.88 -14.79 -19.01
C ARG A 105 -20.43 -15.42 -17.73
N PHE A 106 -20.79 -14.63 -16.74
CA PHE A 106 -21.37 -15.15 -15.51
C PHE A 106 -22.80 -15.60 -15.75
N THR A 107 -23.04 -16.88 -15.46
CA THR A 107 -24.37 -17.48 -15.41
C THR A 107 -24.49 -18.26 -14.09
N GLU A 108 -25.56 -18.05 -13.32
CA GLU A 108 -25.70 -18.66 -11.99
C GLU A 108 -25.60 -20.19 -12.04
N VAL A 109 -26.22 -20.80 -13.06
CA VAL A 109 -26.23 -22.25 -13.26
C VAL A 109 -24.81 -22.77 -13.54
N GLU A 110 -24.11 -22.19 -14.50
CA GLU A 110 -22.77 -22.62 -14.90
C GLU A 110 -21.73 -22.38 -13.79
N ALA A 111 -21.81 -21.25 -13.10
CA ALA A 111 -20.93 -20.94 -11.98
C ALA A 111 -21.12 -21.93 -10.83
N ARG A 112 -22.38 -22.30 -10.54
CA ARG A 112 -22.70 -23.31 -9.52
C ARG A 112 -22.16 -24.68 -9.91
N GLU A 113 -22.43 -25.14 -11.13
CA GLU A 113 -21.92 -26.43 -11.63
C GLU A 113 -20.39 -26.49 -11.60
N LEU A 114 -19.72 -25.39 -11.98
CA LEU A 114 -18.26 -25.30 -11.93
C LEU A 114 -17.74 -25.46 -10.50
N LEU A 115 -18.36 -24.77 -9.53
CA LEU A 115 -17.97 -24.83 -8.13
C LEU A 115 -18.24 -26.22 -7.52
N GLU A 116 -19.37 -26.85 -7.87
CA GLU A 116 -19.74 -28.21 -7.44
C GLU A 116 -18.72 -29.23 -7.95
N ARG A 117 -18.39 -29.16 -9.25
CA ARG A 117 -17.39 -30.04 -9.88
C ARG A 117 -15.98 -29.82 -9.33
N SER A 118 -15.67 -28.62 -8.86
CA SER A 118 -14.38 -28.28 -8.25
C SER A 118 -14.24 -28.74 -6.79
N GLY A 119 -15.29 -29.35 -6.22
CA GLY A 119 -15.30 -29.84 -4.84
C GLY A 119 -15.80 -28.83 -3.80
N GLY A 120 -16.54 -27.79 -4.22
CA GLY A 120 -17.15 -26.82 -3.31
C GLY A 120 -18.16 -27.49 -2.37
N GLN A 121 -17.94 -27.38 -1.06
CA GLN A 121 -18.80 -28.02 -0.05
C GLN A 121 -20.06 -27.20 0.29
N HIS A 122 -19.95 -25.87 0.28
CA HIS A 122 -21.01 -24.94 0.66
C HIS A 122 -21.10 -23.84 -0.38
N ILE A 123 -21.97 -24.03 -1.37
CA ILE A 123 -22.16 -23.09 -2.48
C ILE A 123 -23.44 -22.30 -2.23
N THR A 124 -23.35 -20.98 -2.27
CA THR A 124 -24.45 -20.07 -1.97
C THR A 124 -24.32 -18.85 -2.88
N ILE A 125 -25.47 -18.37 -3.37
CA ILE A 125 -25.55 -17.12 -4.12
C ILE A 125 -25.72 -16.01 -3.09
N ILE A 126 -24.87 -14.98 -3.18
CA ILE A 126 -24.90 -13.83 -2.29
C ILE A 126 -25.37 -12.64 -3.13
N HIS A 127 -26.46 -12.01 -2.70
CA HIS A 127 -26.99 -10.80 -3.33
C HIS A 127 -26.42 -9.56 -2.62
N ASP A 128 -26.29 -8.47 -3.37
CA ASP A 128 -26.06 -7.14 -2.79
C ASP A 128 -27.41 -6.66 -2.26
N ASP A 129 -27.48 -6.24 -1.00
CA ASP A 129 -28.70 -5.72 -0.36
C ASP A 129 -28.96 -4.25 -0.74
#